data_AF-I0WS00-F1
#
_entry.id   AF-I0WS00-F1
#
_cell.length_a   1.000
_cell.length_b   1.000
_cell.length_c   1.000
_cell.angle_alpha   90.00
_cell.angle_beta   90.00
_cell.angle_gamma   90.00
#
_symmetry.space_group_name_H-M   'P 1'
#
loop_
_entity.id
_entity.type
_entity.pdbx_description
1 polymer ?
#
loop_
_entity_poly.entity_id
_entity_poly.type
_entity_poly.pdbx_seq_one_letter_code
_entity_poly.pdbx_strand_id
1 'polypeptide(L)'
;MAEQIDDYFTSVVSGLIPGESRPGVGPEDPIQPPFPLSVRGALDLFDAQLGSRHLDLAARWLRSRGKGFYTIGSSGHESNAAVAAVLRPTDPALLHYRSGGFFLARAQQVDGSDPLRDVLLGLVAATEEPISGGRHKVFGRRDLNIIPQTSTIASHLPRAVGVAFSIARSEKLHVPSPWPADAVAVCSFGDASANHSTAVGALNTAVHAAYQGLPLPLLLVCEDNGIGISTRTPQGWIAANFGDRAGLEYFEADGSDLPAAYATARDAADWVRRHRKPVFLHLRTVRLMGHAGSDVETAYRTSAEIAADFDRDPVLCTAKLLVERGHLSPTDALDLYEQKRAEVLELAEQVGELPQLDSPAAVMKPLTDSAVEAAAAVPERVDSDRRAQFIGSPLPEDEGRLTTGLAINRALLDVLARYPEALVFGEDVARKGGVYGVTRGLMKKAGSARVFDTLLDEQAILGLALGAGVSGLLPIPEIQYLAYLHNAADQIRGEGATLQFFSDRQYRNPMVVRVAGYGYQKGFGGHFHNDNGVAALRDIPGIVVASPARPDDAAAMMHTCA
;
A
#
# COMPACT_ATOMS: atom_id res chain seq x y z
N MET A 1 26.81 -19.71 -8.46
CA MET A 1 27.00 -19.44 -9.90
C MET A 1 26.92 -17.93 -10.05
N ALA A 2 27.85 -17.32 -10.76
CA ALA A 2 27.72 -15.91 -11.13
C ALA A 2 26.47 -15.76 -12.01
N GLU A 3 25.61 -14.80 -11.71
CA GLU A 3 24.45 -14.48 -12.52
C GLU A 3 24.92 -13.65 -13.73
N GLN A 4 24.33 -13.85 -14.91
CA GLN A 4 24.75 -13.16 -16.13
C GLN A 4 24.77 -11.63 -16.01
N ILE A 5 23.89 -11.08 -15.17
CA ILE A 5 23.82 -9.65 -14.92
C ILE A 5 25.02 -9.12 -14.13
N ASP A 6 25.60 -9.92 -13.22
CA ASP A 6 26.80 -9.54 -12.46
C ASP A 6 28.03 -9.53 -13.37
N ASP A 7 28.16 -10.56 -14.22
CA ASP A 7 29.23 -10.64 -15.21
C ASP A 7 29.16 -9.47 -16.20
N TYR A 8 27.94 -9.10 -16.62
CA TYR A 8 27.72 -7.96 -17.49
C TYR A 8 28.08 -6.63 -16.80
N PHE A 9 27.59 -6.40 -15.58
CA PHE A 9 27.91 -5.20 -14.80
C PHE A 9 29.43 -5.03 -14.64
N THR A 10 30.11 -6.06 -14.15
CA THR A 10 31.56 -6.02 -13.90
C THR A 10 32.36 -5.81 -15.19
N SER A 11 31.99 -6.50 -16.27
CA SER A 11 32.63 -6.35 -17.57
C SER A 11 32.48 -4.92 -18.11
N VAL A 12 31.27 -4.35 -18.09
CA VAL A 12 31.02 -3.00 -18.61
C VAL A 12 31.72 -1.95 -17.76
N VAL A 13 31.58 -2.01 -16.44
CA VAL A 13 32.18 -1.01 -15.53
C VAL A 13 33.71 -1.01 -15.65
N SER A 14 34.35 -2.18 -15.75
CA SER A 14 35.81 -2.27 -15.90
C SER A 14 36.37 -1.59 -17.15
N GLY A 15 35.54 -1.47 -18.20
CA GLY A 15 35.89 -0.83 -19.47
C GLY A 15 35.55 0.67 -19.54
N LEU A 16 34.93 1.24 -18.50
CA LEU A 16 34.56 2.66 -18.50
C LEU A 16 35.80 3.56 -18.43
N ILE A 17 35.72 4.70 -19.09
CA ILE A 17 36.74 5.74 -19.02
C ILE A 17 36.25 6.79 -18.02
N PRO A 18 36.96 7.04 -16.91
CA PRO A 18 36.59 8.08 -15.98
C PRO A 18 36.52 9.44 -16.67
N GLY A 19 35.48 10.22 -16.36
CA GLY A 19 35.43 11.62 -16.74
C GLY A 19 36.45 12.47 -15.99
N GLU A 20 36.75 13.66 -16.51
CA GLU A 20 37.58 14.62 -15.79
C GLU A 20 36.87 15.07 -14.51
N SER A 21 37.53 14.87 -13.36
CA SER A 21 37.07 15.43 -12.09
C SER A 21 36.99 16.95 -12.23
N ARG A 22 35.78 17.51 -12.08
CA ARG A 22 35.56 18.94 -12.22
C ARG A 22 36.02 19.67 -10.96
N PRO A 23 37.05 20.54 -11.04
CA PRO A 23 37.51 21.29 -9.87
C PRO A 23 36.37 22.15 -9.30
N GLY A 24 36.09 22.00 -8.00
CA GLY A 24 35.09 22.80 -7.29
C GLY A 24 33.67 22.22 -7.25
N VAL A 25 33.42 21.03 -7.81
CA VAL A 25 32.16 20.30 -7.58
C VAL A 25 32.29 19.50 -6.29
N GLY A 26 31.60 19.95 -5.24
CA GLY A 26 31.51 19.28 -3.95
C GLY A 26 30.37 18.25 -3.87
N PRO A 27 30.26 17.53 -2.75
CA PRO A 27 29.22 16.51 -2.56
C PRO A 27 27.78 17.03 -2.67
N GLU A 28 27.55 18.30 -2.31
CA GLU A 28 26.21 18.91 -2.33
C GLU A 28 25.86 19.57 -3.67
N ASP A 29 26.83 19.68 -4.58
CA ASP A 29 26.59 20.24 -5.90
C ASP A 29 25.84 19.24 -6.79
N PRO A 30 25.04 19.73 -7.75
CA PRO A 30 24.36 18.87 -8.72
C PRO A 30 25.33 17.97 -9.49
N ILE A 31 25.09 16.64 -9.48
CA ILE A 31 25.88 15.67 -10.26
C ILE A 31 25.79 15.94 -11.76
N GLN A 32 24.62 16.41 -12.21
CA GLN A 32 24.35 16.73 -13.60
C GLN A 32 23.34 17.88 -13.70
N PRO A 33 23.80 19.14 -13.85
CA PRO A 33 22.91 20.24 -14.19
C PRO A 33 22.14 19.97 -15.49
N PRO A 34 20.87 20.42 -15.60
CA PRO A 34 20.14 21.25 -14.64
C PRO A 34 19.42 20.44 -13.54
N PHE A 35 19.61 19.13 -13.47
CA PHE A 35 18.92 18.28 -12.50
C PHE A 35 19.41 18.57 -11.07
N PRO A 36 18.53 18.48 -10.06
CA PRO A 36 18.82 18.88 -8.69
C PRO A 36 19.54 17.82 -7.85
N LEU A 37 19.72 16.60 -8.38
CA LEU A 37 20.34 15.50 -7.65
C LEU A 37 21.80 15.85 -7.34
N SER A 38 22.16 15.88 -6.05
CA SER A 38 23.54 16.12 -5.64
C SER A 38 24.43 14.90 -5.86
N VAL A 39 25.75 15.09 -5.87
CA VAL A 39 26.72 13.99 -5.92
C VAL A 39 26.55 13.05 -4.72
N ARG A 40 26.35 13.59 -3.52
CA ARG A 40 26.04 12.83 -2.30
C ARG A 40 24.79 11.98 -2.48
N GLY A 41 23.70 12.60 -2.92
CA GLY A 41 22.44 11.90 -3.15
C GLY A 41 22.55 10.80 -4.20
N ALA A 42 23.36 10.99 -5.26
CA ALA A 42 23.60 9.95 -6.25
C ALA A 42 24.38 8.76 -5.66
N LEU A 43 25.36 8.99 -4.79
CA LEU A 43 26.10 7.94 -4.09
C LEU A 43 25.22 7.18 -3.09
N ASP A 44 24.38 7.89 -2.33
CA ASP A 44 23.46 7.28 -1.36
C ASP A 44 22.40 6.41 -2.06
N LEU A 45 21.86 6.91 -3.18
CA LEU A 45 20.96 6.15 -4.05
C LEU A 45 21.67 4.94 -4.67
N PHE A 46 22.93 5.08 -5.08
CA PHE A 46 23.72 3.96 -5.59
C PHE A 46 23.88 2.86 -4.53
N ASP A 47 24.17 3.21 -3.26
CA ASP A 47 24.23 2.23 -2.16
C ASP A 47 22.90 1.48 -1.97
N ALA A 48 21.76 2.19 -2.00
CA ALA A 48 20.45 1.57 -1.93
C ALA A 48 20.17 0.65 -3.14
N GLN A 49 20.58 1.06 -4.35
CA GLN A 49 20.44 0.24 -5.55
C GLN A 49 21.29 -1.04 -5.47
N LEU A 50 22.55 -0.92 -5.03
CA LEU A 50 23.45 -2.06 -4.81
C LEU A 50 22.86 -3.03 -3.77
N GLY A 51 22.38 -2.50 -2.64
CA GLY A 51 21.72 -3.30 -1.62
C GLY A 51 20.52 -4.08 -2.16
N SER A 52 19.66 -3.42 -2.95
CA SER A 52 18.49 -4.04 -3.55
C SER A 52 18.87 -5.17 -4.50
N ARG A 53 19.89 -4.96 -5.34
CA ARG A 53 20.43 -5.99 -6.25
C ARG A 53 21.00 -7.18 -5.49
N HIS A 54 21.83 -6.92 -4.48
CA HIS A 54 22.49 -7.99 -3.74
C HIS A 54 21.54 -8.78 -2.83
N LEU A 55 20.44 -8.18 -2.37
CA LEU A 55 19.36 -8.91 -1.68
C LEU A 55 18.71 -9.96 -2.58
N ASP A 56 18.47 -9.65 -3.86
CA ASP A 56 17.89 -10.60 -4.80
C ASP A 56 18.86 -11.77 -5.11
N LEU A 57 20.15 -11.45 -5.24
CA LEU A 57 21.22 -12.44 -5.42
C LEU A 57 21.35 -13.34 -4.17
N ALA A 58 21.32 -12.74 -2.98
CA ALA A 58 21.35 -13.46 -1.71
C ALA A 58 20.10 -14.35 -1.54
N ALA A 59 18.92 -13.91 -1.98
CA ALA A 59 17.70 -14.72 -1.95
C ALA A 59 17.87 -16.03 -2.76
N ARG A 60 18.50 -15.95 -3.94
CA ARG A 60 18.81 -17.13 -4.76
C ARG A 60 19.85 -18.03 -4.11
N TRP A 61 20.89 -17.45 -3.53
CA TRP A 61 21.91 -18.19 -2.79
C TRP A 61 21.31 -18.91 -1.57
N LEU A 62 20.49 -18.23 -0.76
CA LEU A 62 19.76 -18.80 0.37
C LEU A 62 18.85 -19.96 -0.08
N ARG A 63 18.11 -19.77 -1.18
CA ARG A 63 17.28 -20.83 -1.76
C ARG A 63 18.11 -22.04 -2.17
N SER A 64 19.28 -21.84 -2.77
CA SER A 64 20.17 -22.96 -3.15
C SER A 64 20.70 -23.74 -1.94
N ARG A 65 20.69 -23.13 -0.76
CA ARG A 65 21.02 -23.75 0.54
C ARG A 65 19.79 -24.27 1.30
N GLY A 66 18.59 -24.20 0.71
CA GLY A 66 17.35 -24.63 1.37
C GLY A 66 16.85 -23.69 2.48
N LYS A 67 17.37 -22.45 2.53
CA LYS A 67 17.08 -21.47 3.59
C LYS A 67 16.24 -20.27 3.13
N GLY A 68 16.13 -20.05 1.82
CA GLY A 68 15.35 -18.95 1.24
C GLY A 68 13.98 -19.43 0.75
N PHE A 69 12.89 -18.82 1.23
CA PHE A 69 11.51 -19.24 0.94
C PHE A 69 10.76 -18.29 -0.01
N TYR A 70 11.33 -17.13 -0.30
CA TYR A 70 10.76 -16.14 -1.22
C TYR A 70 11.84 -15.63 -2.17
N THR A 71 11.55 -15.55 -3.47
CA THR A 71 12.56 -15.24 -4.51
C THR A 71 12.04 -14.35 -5.64
N ILE A 72 10.98 -13.58 -5.39
CA ILE A 72 10.57 -12.52 -6.32
C ILE A 72 11.45 -11.30 -6.04
N GLY A 73 12.23 -10.90 -7.05
CA GLY A 73 13.25 -9.86 -6.92
C GLY A 73 12.80 -8.47 -7.38
N SER A 74 13.56 -7.47 -6.94
CA SER A 74 13.45 -6.06 -7.35
C SER A 74 14.40 -5.69 -8.50
N SER A 75 15.19 -6.65 -9.00
CA SER A 75 16.22 -6.40 -10.01
C SER A 75 15.65 -5.80 -11.29
N GLY A 76 16.19 -4.66 -11.69
CA GLY A 76 15.74 -3.81 -12.79
C GLY A 76 14.78 -2.68 -12.39
N HIS A 77 14.27 -2.68 -11.15
CA HIS A 77 13.38 -1.66 -10.60
C HIS A 77 14.07 -0.70 -9.63
N GLU A 78 15.38 -0.79 -9.43
CA GLU A 78 16.10 -0.09 -8.36
C GLU A 78 16.05 1.45 -8.50
N SER A 79 15.63 1.98 -9.65
CA SER A 79 15.35 3.40 -9.87
C SER A 79 14.22 3.95 -8.99
N ASN A 80 13.33 3.11 -8.44
CA ASN A 80 12.33 3.53 -7.47
C ASN A 80 12.93 4.06 -6.15
N ALA A 81 14.23 3.86 -5.90
CA ALA A 81 14.99 4.54 -4.86
C ALA A 81 14.92 6.08 -5.00
N ALA A 82 14.94 6.60 -6.23
CA ALA A 82 14.81 8.04 -6.50
C ALA A 82 13.46 8.59 -6.03
N VAL A 83 12.39 7.79 -6.14
CA VAL A 83 11.05 8.16 -5.65
C VAL A 83 11.02 8.20 -4.11
N ALA A 84 11.70 7.26 -3.44
CA ALA A 84 11.80 7.30 -1.98
C ALA A 84 12.56 8.54 -1.49
N ALA A 85 13.66 8.91 -2.15
CA ALA A 85 14.54 10.01 -1.73
C ALA A 85 13.90 11.40 -1.79
N VAL A 86 12.82 11.58 -2.57
CA VAL A 86 12.07 12.86 -2.65
C VAL A 86 10.87 12.90 -1.72
N LEU A 87 10.52 11.77 -1.10
CA LEU A 87 9.43 11.64 -0.13
C LEU A 87 9.99 11.58 1.28
N ARG A 88 9.17 11.90 2.28
CA ARG A 88 9.57 11.91 3.69
C ARG A 88 9.22 10.57 4.36
N PRO A 89 9.91 10.15 5.43
CA PRO A 89 9.51 8.97 6.20
C PRO A 89 8.09 9.03 6.78
N THR A 90 7.56 10.25 6.95
CA THR A 90 6.18 10.49 7.41
C THR A 90 5.12 10.40 6.31
N ASP A 91 5.53 10.27 5.05
CA ASP A 91 4.62 10.07 3.92
C ASP A 91 4.30 8.57 3.79
N PRO A 92 3.04 8.13 4.00
CA PRO A 92 2.70 6.71 4.05
C PRO A 92 2.88 6.04 2.68
N ALA A 93 3.48 4.86 2.68
CA ALA A 93 3.84 4.12 1.47
C ALA A 93 3.16 2.75 1.38
N LEU A 94 2.60 2.46 0.21
CA LEU A 94 2.03 1.17 -0.16
C LEU A 94 2.80 0.65 -1.38
N LEU A 95 3.75 -0.25 -1.14
CA LEU A 95 4.77 -0.60 -2.13
C LEU A 95 4.41 -1.84 -2.95
N HIS A 96 4.86 -1.84 -4.20
CA HIS A 96 4.92 -3.02 -5.04
C HIS A 96 5.97 -4.00 -4.50
N TYR A 97 5.78 -5.30 -4.77
CA TYR A 97 6.70 -6.34 -4.29
C TYR A 97 8.11 -6.28 -4.94
N ARG A 98 8.30 -5.44 -5.98
CA ARG A 98 9.60 -5.15 -6.61
C ARG A 98 10.24 -3.84 -6.11
N SER A 99 9.72 -3.22 -5.05
CA SER A 99 10.20 -1.91 -4.59
C SER A 99 11.33 -1.97 -3.55
N GLY A 100 12.31 -2.85 -3.75
CA GLY A 100 13.47 -2.98 -2.87
C GLY A 100 14.32 -1.71 -2.79
N GLY A 101 14.58 -1.07 -3.94
CA GLY A 101 15.30 0.21 -3.99
C GLY A 101 14.61 1.30 -3.17
N PHE A 102 13.29 1.41 -3.29
CA PHE A 102 12.47 2.32 -2.49
C PHE A 102 12.62 2.03 -0.99
N PHE A 103 12.48 0.77 -0.59
CA PHE A 103 12.53 0.37 0.83
C PHE A 103 13.89 0.75 1.45
N LEU A 104 15.00 0.42 0.78
CA LEU A 104 16.34 0.73 1.27
C LEU A 104 16.60 2.25 1.34
N ALA A 105 16.27 2.99 0.28
CA ALA A 105 16.46 4.44 0.26
C ALA A 105 15.57 5.18 1.27
N ARG A 106 14.35 4.68 1.53
CA ARG A 106 13.48 5.20 2.61
C ARG A 106 14.07 4.92 3.98
N ALA A 107 14.67 3.75 4.16
CA ALA A 107 15.26 3.33 5.43
C ALA A 107 16.56 4.08 5.77
N GLN A 108 17.30 4.58 4.77
CA GLN A 108 18.45 5.47 4.96
C GLN A 108 18.06 6.85 5.52
N GLN A 109 16.78 7.25 5.41
CA GLN A 109 16.29 8.54 5.94
C GLN A 109 15.97 8.52 7.44
N VAL A 110 16.10 7.36 8.09
CA VAL A 110 15.78 7.16 9.51
C VAL A 110 16.95 6.43 10.18
N ASP A 111 17.47 7.00 11.27
CA ASP A 111 18.60 6.43 12.01
C ASP A 111 18.25 5.11 12.70
N GLY A 112 19.25 4.25 12.94
CA GLY A 112 19.11 3.01 13.72
C GLY A 112 18.44 1.85 12.97
N SER A 113 18.40 1.95 11.65
CA SER A 113 17.71 1.09 10.72
C SER A 113 18.71 0.14 10.03
N ASP A 114 18.45 -1.17 10.02
CA ASP A 114 19.22 -2.16 9.25
C ASP A 114 18.35 -2.79 8.14
N PRO A 115 18.19 -2.10 7.00
CA PRO A 115 17.18 -2.48 6.02
C PRO A 115 17.62 -3.67 5.16
N LEU A 116 18.92 -3.98 5.07
CA LEU A 116 19.41 -5.20 4.45
C LEU A 116 19.01 -6.42 5.28
N ARG A 117 19.29 -6.37 6.60
CA ARG A 117 18.90 -7.44 7.52
C ARG A 117 17.40 -7.65 7.53
N ASP A 118 16.60 -6.59 7.60
CA ASP A 118 15.13 -6.67 7.55
C ASP A 118 14.61 -7.50 6.38
N VAL A 119 15.08 -7.19 5.17
CA VAL A 119 14.64 -7.91 3.97
C VAL A 119 15.11 -9.37 4.02
N LEU A 120 16.35 -9.62 4.46
CA LEU A 120 16.88 -10.97 4.60
C LEU A 120 16.10 -11.82 5.62
N LEU A 121 15.70 -11.24 6.77
CA LEU A 121 14.86 -11.92 7.76
C LEU A 121 13.54 -12.41 7.14
N GLY A 122 12.92 -11.59 6.31
CA GLY A 122 11.72 -11.97 5.56
C GLY A 122 11.97 -13.08 4.55
N LEU A 123 13.12 -13.08 3.88
CA LEU A 123 13.50 -14.12 2.91
C LEU A 123 13.69 -15.51 3.57
N VAL A 124 14.12 -15.54 4.84
CA VAL A 124 14.34 -16.77 5.62
C VAL A 124 13.22 -17.07 6.61
N ALA A 125 12.12 -16.30 6.60
CA ALA A 125 10.98 -16.45 7.51
C ALA A 125 11.38 -16.40 9.00
N ALA A 126 12.40 -15.63 9.36
CA ALA A 126 12.86 -15.49 10.74
C ALA A 126 11.80 -14.78 11.60
N THR A 127 11.62 -15.25 12.83
CA THR A 127 10.68 -14.66 13.81
C THR A 127 11.05 -13.23 14.21
N GLU A 128 12.30 -12.83 14.03
CA GLU A 128 12.79 -11.47 14.29
C GLU A 128 12.45 -10.48 13.16
N GLU A 129 11.85 -10.92 12.06
CA GLU A 129 11.47 -10.03 10.95
C GLU A 129 10.50 -8.94 11.45
N PRO A 130 10.83 -7.65 11.26
CA PRO A 130 10.23 -6.56 12.03
C PRO A 130 8.79 -6.24 11.66
N ILE A 131 8.23 -6.69 10.53
CA ILE A 131 6.82 -6.45 10.21
C ILE A 131 5.92 -7.67 10.46
N SER A 132 6.20 -8.80 9.85
CA SER A 132 5.35 -9.99 9.85
C SER A 132 5.69 -11.00 10.95
N GLY A 133 6.86 -10.88 11.59
CA GLY A 133 7.37 -11.86 12.54
C GLY A 133 7.60 -13.23 11.91
N GLY A 134 8.11 -13.27 10.68
CA GLY A 134 8.41 -14.49 9.93
C GLY A 134 7.20 -15.15 9.26
N ARG A 135 6.05 -14.47 9.18
CA ARG A 135 4.82 -15.01 8.57
C ARG A 135 4.74 -14.79 7.06
N HIS A 136 5.36 -13.73 6.56
CA HIS A 136 5.32 -13.39 5.14
C HIS A 136 6.48 -12.47 4.75
N LYS A 137 7.11 -12.71 3.60
CA LYS A 137 8.03 -11.73 3.01
C LYS A 137 7.23 -10.62 2.35
N VAL A 138 7.26 -9.42 2.92
CA VAL A 138 6.65 -8.20 2.37
C VAL A 138 7.58 -7.01 2.60
N PHE A 139 7.43 -5.94 1.83
CA PHE A 139 8.04 -4.67 2.21
C PHE A 139 7.10 -3.97 3.18
N GLY A 140 7.51 -3.84 4.44
CA GLY A 140 6.77 -3.15 5.48
C GLY A 140 7.65 -2.81 6.67
N ARG A 141 7.41 -1.67 7.30
CA ARG A 141 8.07 -1.23 8.54
C ARG A 141 7.29 -0.07 9.13
N ARG A 142 6.92 -0.15 10.40
CA ARG A 142 5.96 0.78 11.02
C ARG A 142 6.49 2.20 11.17
N ASP A 143 7.75 2.34 11.55
CA ASP A 143 8.51 3.58 11.73
C ASP A 143 8.82 4.29 10.40
N LEU A 144 9.02 3.53 9.32
CA LEU A 144 9.18 4.06 7.96
C LEU A 144 7.85 4.43 7.28
N ASN A 145 6.72 4.18 7.96
CA ASN A 145 5.35 4.27 7.46
C ASN A 145 5.13 3.49 6.14
N ILE A 146 5.79 2.33 6.01
CA ILE A 146 5.57 1.41 4.90
C ILE A 146 4.54 0.37 5.36
N ILE A 147 3.33 0.51 4.84
CA ILE A 147 2.22 -0.41 5.13
C ILE A 147 2.48 -1.68 4.32
N PRO A 148 2.55 -2.87 4.95
CA PRO A 148 2.76 -4.11 4.21
C PRO A 148 1.57 -4.41 3.30
N GLN A 149 1.85 -4.87 2.09
CA GLN A 149 0.84 -5.24 1.10
C GLN A 149 0.79 -6.75 0.91
N THR A 150 -0.35 -7.24 0.45
CA THR A 150 -0.51 -8.65 0.11
C THR A 150 0.04 -8.93 -1.28
N SER A 151 0.13 -10.22 -1.65
CA SER A 151 0.53 -10.62 -3.01
C SER A 151 -0.62 -10.53 -4.01
N THR A 152 -1.84 -10.16 -3.59
CA THR A 152 -2.96 -10.00 -4.50
C THR A 152 -2.71 -8.81 -5.41
N ILE A 153 -2.82 -9.04 -6.71
CA ILE A 153 -2.46 -8.04 -7.72
C ILE A 153 -3.38 -6.84 -7.58
N ALA A 154 -2.79 -5.64 -7.46
CA ALA A 154 -3.47 -4.34 -7.42
C ALA A 154 -4.51 -4.16 -6.29
N SER A 155 -4.64 -5.08 -5.35
CA SER A 155 -5.66 -5.03 -4.29
C SER A 155 -5.45 -3.88 -3.31
N HIS A 156 -4.23 -3.34 -3.22
CA HIS A 156 -3.87 -2.24 -2.32
C HIS A 156 -4.18 -0.85 -2.85
N LEU A 157 -4.41 -0.67 -4.17
CA LEU A 157 -4.69 0.66 -4.73
C LEU A 157 -5.94 1.30 -4.12
N PRO A 158 -7.07 0.58 -3.92
CA PRO A 158 -8.22 1.14 -3.21
C PRO A 158 -7.88 1.61 -1.78
N ARG A 159 -7.04 0.86 -1.03
CA ARG A 159 -6.55 1.30 0.30
C ARG A 159 -5.75 2.59 0.17
N ALA A 160 -4.87 2.72 -0.82
CA ALA A 160 -4.08 3.94 -1.02
C ALA A 160 -4.97 5.18 -1.25
N VAL A 161 -6.06 5.03 -2.02
CA VAL A 161 -7.07 6.09 -2.19
C VAL A 161 -7.70 6.45 -0.84
N GLY A 162 -8.05 5.43 -0.04
CA GLY A 162 -8.58 5.65 1.30
C GLY A 162 -7.59 6.35 2.24
N VAL A 163 -6.29 6.02 2.18
CA VAL A 163 -5.24 6.69 2.98
C VAL A 163 -5.13 8.15 2.57
N ALA A 164 -5.04 8.44 1.28
CA ALA A 164 -4.99 9.81 0.76
C ALA A 164 -6.22 10.63 1.19
N PHE A 165 -7.42 10.07 1.06
CA PHE A 165 -8.65 10.68 1.55
C PHE A 165 -8.59 10.98 3.05
N SER A 166 -8.04 10.05 3.83
CA SER A 166 -8.02 10.12 5.29
C SER A 166 -7.09 11.21 5.81
N ILE A 167 -5.98 11.52 5.12
CA ILE A 167 -5.08 12.61 5.50
C ILE A 167 -5.87 13.93 5.62
N ALA A 168 -6.63 14.30 4.59
CA ALA A 168 -7.44 15.52 4.61
C ALA A 168 -8.69 15.39 5.50
N ARG A 169 -9.24 14.17 5.62
CA ARG A 169 -10.45 13.93 6.42
C ARG A 169 -10.17 14.09 7.91
N SER A 170 -9.09 13.53 8.42
CA SER A 170 -8.73 13.61 9.83
C SER A 170 -8.46 15.05 10.25
N GLU A 171 -7.77 15.83 9.40
CA GLU A 171 -7.58 17.27 9.62
C GLU A 171 -8.93 18.01 9.72
N LYS A 172 -9.83 17.81 8.75
CA LYS A 172 -11.16 18.43 8.74
C LYS A 172 -12.00 18.09 9.98
N LEU A 173 -11.83 16.88 10.50
CA LEU A 173 -12.55 16.41 11.69
C LEU A 173 -11.86 16.76 13.01
N HIS A 174 -10.64 17.29 12.95
CA HIS A 174 -9.79 17.57 14.12
C HIS A 174 -9.58 16.33 14.99
N VAL A 175 -9.38 15.18 14.35
CA VAL A 175 -9.09 13.90 15.03
C VAL A 175 -7.65 13.48 14.79
N PRO A 176 -7.04 12.72 15.72
CA PRO A 176 -5.68 12.23 15.55
C PRO A 176 -5.50 11.46 14.23
N SER A 177 -4.37 11.67 13.58
CA SER A 177 -3.94 10.88 12.42
C SER A 177 -2.47 10.51 12.60
N PRO A 178 -2.06 9.28 12.21
CA PRO A 178 -0.65 8.92 12.15
C PRO A 178 0.09 9.64 11.02
N TRP A 179 -0.63 10.30 10.10
CA TRP A 179 -0.08 11.01 8.97
C TRP A 179 -0.12 12.52 9.20
N PRO A 180 0.96 13.27 8.94
CA PRO A 180 0.91 14.73 8.92
C PRO A 180 -0.11 15.26 7.92
N ALA A 181 -0.70 16.43 8.19
CA ALA A 181 -1.71 17.05 7.31
C ALA A 181 -1.19 17.29 5.88
N ASP A 182 0.10 17.60 5.73
CA ASP A 182 0.76 17.83 4.45
C ASP A 182 1.32 16.55 3.80
N ALA A 183 1.06 15.37 4.37
CA ALA A 183 1.59 14.10 3.87
C ALA A 183 1.09 13.76 2.47
N VAL A 184 1.90 12.99 1.75
CA VAL A 184 1.58 12.39 0.44
C VAL A 184 1.46 10.89 0.63
N ALA A 185 0.32 10.30 0.27
CA ALA A 185 0.21 8.85 0.18
C ALA A 185 0.85 8.39 -1.13
N VAL A 186 1.88 7.54 -1.06
CA VAL A 186 2.53 6.96 -2.24
C VAL A 186 2.12 5.50 -2.41
N CYS A 187 1.76 5.11 -3.63
CA CYS A 187 1.34 3.77 -3.96
C CYS A 187 2.03 3.31 -5.25
N SER A 188 2.93 2.35 -5.17
CA SER A 188 3.57 1.78 -6.36
C SER A 188 2.93 0.46 -6.80
N PHE A 189 2.97 0.19 -8.10
CA PHE A 189 2.42 -1.01 -8.75
C PHE A 189 3.08 -1.23 -10.12
N GLY A 190 3.04 -2.46 -10.64
CA GLY A 190 3.58 -2.76 -11.98
C GLY A 190 2.61 -2.39 -13.12
N ASP A 191 3.14 -2.20 -14.33
CA ASP A 191 2.41 -1.88 -15.56
C ASP A 191 1.26 -2.85 -15.88
N ALA A 192 1.49 -4.16 -15.77
CA ALA A 192 0.44 -5.13 -16.02
C ALA A 192 -0.74 -4.99 -15.06
N SER A 193 -0.47 -4.59 -13.81
CA SER A 193 -1.47 -4.36 -12.77
C SER A 193 -2.37 -3.15 -13.07
N ALA A 194 -1.94 -2.22 -13.94
CA ALA A 194 -2.76 -1.06 -14.34
C ALA A 194 -4.08 -1.46 -15.00
N ASN A 195 -4.16 -2.69 -15.53
CA ASN A 195 -5.35 -3.25 -16.17
C ASN A 195 -6.26 -4.02 -15.20
N HIS A 196 -5.80 -4.28 -13.98
CA HIS A 196 -6.58 -5.01 -13.00
C HIS A 196 -7.81 -4.19 -12.58
N SER A 197 -8.96 -4.83 -12.40
CA SER A 197 -10.22 -4.14 -12.11
C SER A 197 -10.14 -3.23 -10.89
N THR A 198 -9.46 -3.69 -9.82
CA THR A 198 -9.22 -2.89 -8.61
C THR A 198 -8.36 -1.66 -8.87
N ALA A 199 -7.36 -1.75 -9.75
CA ALA A 199 -6.54 -0.59 -10.12
C ALA A 199 -7.35 0.43 -10.92
N VAL A 200 -8.12 -0.03 -11.90
CA VAL A 200 -8.98 0.83 -12.73
C VAL A 200 -10.05 1.52 -11.86
N GLY A 201 -10.68 0.78 -10.96
CA GLY A 201 -11.66 1.30 -9.99
C GLY A 201 -11.03 2.33 -9.03
N ALA A 202 -9.86 2.04 -8.47
CA ALA A 202 -9.15 2.96 -7.59
C ALA A 202 -8.73 4.26 -8.31
N LEU A 203 -8.18 4.17 -9.53
CA LEU A 203 -7.82 5.31 -10.35
C LEU A 203 -9.05 6.16 -10.69
N ASN A 204 -10.15 5.52 -11.09
CA ASN A 204 -11.40 6.22 -11.35
C ASN A 204 -11.93 6.91 -10.08
N THR A 205 -11.88 6.24 -8.94
CA THR A 205 -12.29 6.79 -7.64
C THR A 205 -11.48 8.02 -7.26
N ALA A 206 -10.15 7.96 -7.41
CA ALA A 206 -9.25 9.07 -7.09
C ALA A 206 -9.56 10.30 -7.96
N VAL A 207 -9.68 10.10 -9.28
CA VAL A 207 -9.99 11.18 -10.24
C VAL A 207 -11.38 11.75 -9.97
N HIS A 208 -12.38 10.89 -9.76
CA HIS A 208 -13.75 11.31 -9.47
C HIS A 208 -13.83 12.15 -8.18
N ALA A 209 -13.16 11.70 -7.11
CA ALA A 209 -13.12 12.44 -5.85
C ALA A 209 -12.44 13.82 -6.01
N ALA A 210 -11.31 13.87 -6.73
CA ALA A 210 -10.62 15.12 -7.03
C ALA A 210 -11.47 16.07 -7.89
N TYR A 211 -12.22 15.54 -8.86
CA TYR A 211 -13.17 16.31 -9.68
C TYR A 211 -14.29 16.93 -8.84
N GLN A 212 -14.73 16.24 -7.79
CA GLN A 212 -15.70 16.76 -6.81
C GLN A 212 -15.09 17.79 -5.83
N GLY A 213 -13.79 18.11 -5.96
CA GLY A 213 -13.09 19.05 -5.10
C GLY A 213 -12.64 18.46 -3.76
N LEU A 214 -12.61 17.13 -3.61
CA LEU A 214 -12.03 16.49 -2.43
C LEU A 214 -10.50 16.49 -2.53
N PRO A 215 -9.77 16.89 -1.46
CA PRO A 215 -8.31 16.78 -1.44
C PRO A 215 -7.87 15.32 -1.38
N LEU A 216 -7.14 14.87 -2.40
CA LEU A 216 -6.60 13.51 -2.56
C LEU A 216 -5.07 13.60 -2.82
N PRO A 217 -4.23 13.76 -1.79
CA PRO A 217 -2.77 13.81 -1.91
C PRO A 217 -2.17 12.42 -2.20
N LEU A 218 -2.40 11.93 -3.42
CA LEU A 218 -2.04 10.57 -3.84
C LEU A 218 -1.00 10.61 -4.97
N LEU A 219 0.14 9.96 -4.76
CA LEU A 219 1.14 9.70 -5.80
C LEU A 219 1.09 8.21 -6.19
N LEU A 220 0.60 7.93 -7.40
CA LEU A 220 0.55 6.60 -7.99
C LEU A 220 1.80 6.40 -8.83
N VAL A 221 2.59 5.37 -8.54
CA VAL A 221 3.86 5.09 -9.23
C VAL A 221 3.72 3.80 -10.01
N CYS A 222 3.56 3.90 -11.32
CA CYS A 222 3.55 2.76 -12.22
C CYS A 222 4.98 2.42 -12.60
N GLU A 223 5.51 1.34 -12.02
CA GLU A 223 6.82 0.79 -12.35
C GLU A 223 6.69 -0.10 -13.59
N ASP A 224 6.91 0.48 -14.78
CA ASP A 224 6.67 -0.16 -16.08
C ASP A 224 7.93 -0.85 -16.62
N ASN A 225 7.99 -2.16 -16.45
CA ASN A 225 9.02 -3.01 -17.05
C ASN A 225 8.57 -3.67 -18.37
N GLY A 226 7.36 -3.36 -18.84
CA GLY A 226 6.76 -3.87 -20.06
C GLY A 226 6.22 -5.30 -19.98
N ILE A 227 6.22 -5.96 -18.81
CA ILE A 227 5.81 -7.37 -18.70
C ILE A 227 5.26 -7.80 -17.32
N GLY A 228 4.03 -8.31 -17.31
CA GLY A 228 3.42 -9.00 -16.18
C GLY A 228 3.56 -10.51 -16.27
N ILE A 229 4.37 -11.12 -15.41
CA ILE A 229 4.68 -12.56 -15.44
C ILE A 229 5.27 -12.94 -16.81
N SER A 230 4.48 -13.51 -17.72
CA SER A 230 4.88 -13.84 -19.10
C SER A 230 4.10 -13.04 -20.15
N THR A 231 3.21 -12.13 -19.73
CA THR A 231 2.32 -11.34 -20.59
C THR A 231 2.88 -9.94 -20.78
N ARG A 232 3.19 -9.57 -22.02
CA ARG A 232 3.70 -8.23 -22.33
C ARG A 232 2.62 -7.17 -22.16
N THR A 233 3.00 -6.06 -21.56
CA THR A 233 2.24 -4.82 -21.69
C THR A 233 2.49 -4.25 -23.09
N PRO A 234 1.44 -3.90 -23.86
CA PRO A 234 1.63 -3.32 -25.18
C PRO A 234 2.48 -2.05 -25.12
N GLN A 235 3.39 -1.88 -26.05
CA GLN A 235 4.26 -0.71 -26.10
C GLN A 235 3.43 0.59 -26.14
N GLY A 236 3.74 1.53 -25.24
CA GLY A 236 3.04 2.82 -25.14
C GLY A 236 1.67 2.75 -24.45
N TRP A 237 1.22 1.57 -23.98
CA TRP A 237 -0.09 1.40 -23.35
C TRP A 237 -0.31 2.34 -22.15
N ILE A 238 0.67 2.42 -21.24
CA ILE A 238 0.56 3.24 -20.03
C ILE A 238 0.40 4.72 -20.38
N ALA A 239 1.27 5.25 -21.25
CA ALA A 239 1.20 6.63 -21.70
C ALA A 239 -0.11 6.93 -22.45
N ALA A 240 -0.55 6.03 -23.35
CA ALA A 240 -1.78 6.21 -24.11
C ALA A 240 -3.05 6.23 -23.22
N ASN A 241 -3.06 5.47 -22.14
CA ASN A 241 -4.23 5.36 -21.26
C ASN A 241 -4.28 6.46 -20.19
N PHE A 242 -3.12 6.86 -19.66
CA PHE A 242 -3.06 7.77 -18.49
C PHE A 242 -2.48 9.15 -18.79
N GLY A 243 -1.75 9.33 -19.89
CA GLY A 243 -1.04 10.58 -20.21
C GLY A 243 -1.95 11.80 -20.35
N ASP A 244 -3.06 11.64 -21.07
CA ASP A 244 -4.03 12.72 -21.31
C ASP A 244 -5.32 12.56 -20.49
N ARG A 245 -5.29 11.74 -19.43
CA ARG A 245 -6.49 11.43 -18.65
C ARG A 245 -6.92 12.64 -17.81
N ALA A 246 -8.07 13.21 -18.15
CA ALA A 246 -8.61 14.38 -17.44
C ALA A 246 -8.71 14.15 -15.92
N GLY A 247 -8.17 15.11 -15.16
CA GLY A 247 -8.17 15.06 -13.69
C GLY A 247 -7.08 14.19 -13.06
N LEU A 248 -6.17 13.63 -13.87
CA LEU A 248 -4.98 12.90 -13.44
C LEU A 248 -3.75 13.59 -14.02
N GLU A 249 -2.93 14.20 -13.16
CA GLU A 249 -1.67 14.80 -13.61
C GLU A 249 -0.66 13.69 -13.88
N TYR A 250 0.03 13.77 -15.02
CA TYR A 250 0.91 12.70 -15.50
C TYR A 250 2.36 13.16 -15.61
N PHE A 251 3.26 12.36 -15.05
CA PHE A 251 4.71 12.54 -15.15
C PHE A 251 5.34 11.26 -15.70
N GLU A 252 6.37 11.38 -16.53
CA GLU A 252 7.13 10.24 -17.05
C GLU A 252 8.61 10.39 -16.72
N ALA A 253 9.22 9.29 -16.28
CA ALA A 253 10.65 9.17 -16.02
C ALA A 253 11.22 7.87 -16.61
N ASP A 254 12.44 7.95 -17.14
CA ASP A 254 13.24 6.77 -17.45
C ASP A 254 14.06 6.37 -16.23
N GLY A 255 13.83 5.17 -15.69
CA GLY A 255 14.58 4.66 -14.55
C GLY A 255 16.07 4.43 -14.82
N SER A 256 16.49 4.42 -16.09
CA SER A 256 17.91 4.36 -16.46
C SER A 256 18.62 5.73 -16.45
N ASP A 257 17.89 6.83 -16.26
CA ASP A 257 18.46 8.18 -16.08
C ASP A 257 18.17 8.68 -14.65
N LEU A 258 19.07 8.38 -13.72
CA LEU A 258 18.88 8.66 -12.29
C LEU A 258 18.63 10.17 -11.99
N PRO A 259 19.41 11.14 -12.50
CA PRO A 259 19.16 12.55 -12.29
C PRO A 259 17.79 13.01 -12.79
N ALA A 260 17.39 12.57 -13.99
CA ALA A 260 16.08 12.93 -14.54
C ALA A 260 14.93 12.26 -13.76
N ALA A 261 15.07 10.98 -13.41
CA ALA A 261 14.07 10.27 -12.61
C ALA A 261 13.87 10.90 -11.24
N TYR A 262 14.96 11.31 -10.57
CA TYR A 262 14.89 12.04 -9.30
C TYR A 262 14.18 13.39 -9.47
N ALA A 263 14.54 14.17 -10.49
CA ALA A 263 13.93 15.47 -10.76
C ALA A 263 12.41 15.33 -11.00
N THR A 264 12.00 14.42 -11.89
CA THR A 264 10.60 14.17 -12.21
C THR A 264 9.83 13.66 -11.00
N ALA A 265 10.40 12.74 -10.22
CA ALA A 265 9.76 12.23 -9.01
C ALA A 265 9.55 13.35 -7.98
N ARG A 266 10.53 14.25 -7.83
CA ARG A 266 10.41 15.43 -6.96
C ARG A 266 9.29 16.35 -7.42
N ASP A 267 9.25 16.67 -8.72
CA ASP A 267 8.24 17.55 -9.28
C ASP A 267 6.83 16.96 -9.12
N ALA A 268 6.69 15.64 -9.32
CA ALA A 268 5.46 14.90 -9.06
C ALA A 268 5.04 14.97 -7.58
N ALA A 269 5.94 14.66 -6.64
CA ALA A 269 5.67 14.70 -5.20
C ALA A 269 5.29 16.11 -4.72
N ASP A 270 6.02 17.13 -5.17
CA ASP A 270 5.75 18.54 -4.86
C ASP A 270 4.42 19.00 -5.45
N TRP A 271 4.06 18.52 -6.65
CA TRP A 271 2.77 18.80 -7.23
C TRP A 271 1.64 18.20 -6.38
N VAL A 272 1.74 16.93 -5.97
CA VAL A 272 0.74 16.30 -5.09
C VAL A 272 0.62 17.05 -3.77
N ARG A 273 1.75 17.40 -3.15
CA ARG A 273 1.80 18.10 -1.87
C ARG A 273 1.11 19.47 -1.95
N ARG A 274 1.36 20.24 -3.02
CA ARG A 274 0.77 21.58 -3.23
C ARG A 274 -0.69 21.54 -3.65
N HIS A 275 -1.04 20.71 -4.63
CA HIS A 275 -2.37 20.73 -5.24
C HIS A 275 -3.37 19.79 -4.56
N ARG A 276 -2.87 18.84 -3.75
CA ARG A 276 -3.69 17.86 -3.02
C ARG A 276 -4.60 17.07 -3.97
N LYS A 277 -4.05 16.66 -5.10
CA LYS A 277 -4.74 15.94 -6.19
C LYS A 277 -3.91 14.72 -6.62
N PRO A 278 -4.53 13.70 -7.24
CA PRO A 278 -3.82 12.51 -7.65
C PRO A 278 -2.84 12.80 -8.80
N VAL A 279 -1.65 12.22 -8.71
CA VAL A 279 -0.63 12.18 -9.77
C VAL A 279 -0.37 10.73 -10.16
N PHE A 280 -0.13 10.51 -11.45
CA PHE A 280 0.40 9.27 -12.01
C PHE A 280 1.84 9.50 -12.48
N LEU A 281 2.80 8.89 -11.80
CA LEU A 281 4.20 8.81 -12.21
C LEU A 281 4.41 7.50 -12.97
N HIS A 282 4.60 7.60 -14.27
CA HIS A 282 5.06 6.50 -15.12
C HIS A 282 6.58 6.40 -15.04
N LEU A 283 7.07 5.45 -14.25
CA LEU A 283 8.50 5.17 -14.10
C LEU A 283 8.84 3.96 -14.97
N ARG A 284 9.48 4.18 -16.11
CA ARG A 284 9.95 3.08 -16.97
C ARG A 284 11.11 2.38 -16.29
N THR A 285 11.02 1.07 -16.13
CA THR A 285 12.04 0.19 -15.55
C THR A 285 12.39 -0.91 -16.54
N VAL A 286 13.16 -1.89 -16.08
CA VAL A 286 13.37 -3.17 -16.77
C VAL A 286 13.13 -4.31 -15.79
N ARG A 287 12.97 -5.53 -16.30
CA ARG A 287 12.91 -6.71 -15.45
C ARG A 287 14.13 -7.57 -15.70
N LEU A 288 15.04 -7.54 -14.73
CA LEU A 288 16.22 -8.37 -14.71
C LEU A 288 15.91 -9.63 -13.90
N MET A 289 16.33 -10.77 -14.45
CA MET A 289 15.95 -12.09 -13.97
C MET A 289 14.45 -12.42 -14.14
N GLY A 290 14.12 -13.71 -14.02
CA GLY A 290 12.74 -14.21 -14.14
C GLY A 290 11.78 -13.62 -13.10
N HIS A 291 10.48 -13.83 -13.31
CA HIS A 291 9.42 -13.30 -12.45
C HIS A 291 9.59 -13.71 -10.98
N ALA A 292 9.96 -14.98 -10.75
CA ALA A 292 10.25 -15.58 -9.45
C ALA A 292 11.41 -16.59 -9.58
N GLY A 293 11.99 -17.06 -8.49
CA GLY A 293 13.14 -17.98 -8.53
C GLY A 293 12.89 -19.37 -9.14
N SER A 294 11.64 -19.76 -9.36
CA SER A 294 11.26 -20.98 -10.10
C SER A 294 10.84 -20.71 -11.55
N ASP A 295 10.86 -19.44 -11.98
CA ASP A 295 10.41 -19.05 -13.31
C ASP A 295 11.43 -19.44 -14.38
N VAL A 296 10.91 -19.85 -15.55
CA VAL A 296 11.71 -20.23 -16.72
C VAL A 296 11.52 -19.15 -17.78
N GLU A 297 12.22 -18.03 -17.59
CA GLU A 297 12.05 -16.83 -18.43
C GLU A 297 12.28 -17.09 -19.92
N THR A 298 13.20 -18.02 -20.25
CA THR A 298 13.51 -18.44 -21.62
C THR A 298 12.34 -19.11 -22.35
N ALA A 299 11.27 -19.49 -21.65
CA ALA A 299 10.07 -20.04 -22.26
C ALA A 299 9.22 -18.97 -22.99
N TYR A 300 9.42 -17.68 -22.69
CA TYR A 300 8.60 -16.59 -23.23
C TYR A 300 9.38 -15.31 -23.59
N ARG A 301 10.68 -15.23 -23.26
CA ARG A 301 11.62 -14.21 -23.74
C ARG A 301 12.82 -14.86 -24.40
N THR A 302 13.29 -14.28 -25.49
CA THR A 302 14.53 -14.72 -26.14
C THR A 302 15.75 -14.21 -25.38
N SER A 303 16.90 -14.88 -25.51
CA SER A 303 18.15 -14.41 -24.90
C SER A 303 18.56 -13.01 -25.35
N ALA A 304 18.23 -12.64 -26.60
CA ALA A 304 18.47 -11.30 -27.12
C ALA A 304 17.61 -10.24 -26.41
N GLU A 305 16.33 -10.54 -26.14
CA GLU A 305 15.44 -9.65 -25.39
C GLU A 305 15.82 -9.52 -23.92
N ILE A 306 16.41 -10.56 -23.32
CA ILE A 306 16.92 -10.50 -21.95
C ILE A 306 18.19 -9.63 -21.91
N ALA A 307 19.13 -9.86 -22.82
CA ALA A 307 20.38 -9.11 -22.89
C ALA A 307 20.14 -7.62 -23.22
N ALA A 308 19.11 -7.29 -24.00
CA ALA A 308 18.75 -5.91 -24.33
C ALA A 308 18.36 -5.06 -23.11
N ASP A 309 17.91 -5.68 -22.01
CA ASP A 309 17.58 -4.96 -20.77
C ASP A 309 18.82 -4.61 -19.94
N PHE A 310 19.96 -5.28 -20.16
CA PHE A 310 21.14 -5.11 -19.32
C PHE A 310 21.74 -3.70 -19.43
N ASP A 311 21.70 -3.10 -20.61
CA ASP A 311 22.14 -1.71 -20.82
C ASP A 311 21.25 -0.68 -20.12
N ARG A 312 20.03 -1.06 -19.76
CA ARG A 312 19.04 -0.25 -19.05
C ARG A 312 18.96 -0.57 -17.55
N ASP A 313 19.87 -1.41 -17.04
CA ASP A 313 19.98 -1.72 -15.62
C ASP A 313 20.23 -0.44 -14.81
N PRO A 314 19.31 -0.02 -13.91
CA PRO A 314 19.48 1.19 -13.10
C PRO A 314 20.79 1.21 -12.30
N VAL A 315 21.26 0.06 -11.80
CA VAL A 315 22.51 -0.04 -11.04
C VAL A 315 23.70 0.29 -11.94
N LEU A 316 23.73 -0.28 -13.15
CA LEU A 316 24.76 -0.01 -14.15
C LEU A 316 24.74 1.44 -14.60
N CYS A 317 23.56 1.98 -14.88
CA CYS A 317 23.40 3.36 -15.35
C CYS A 317 23.88 4.37 -14.31
N THR A 318 23.61 4.14 -13.02
CA THR A 318 24.13 4.99 -11.94
C THR A 318 25.65 4.89 -11.82
N ALA A 319 26.23 3.68 -11.94
CA ALA A 319 27.67 3.50 -11.95
C ALA A 319 28.34 4.25 -13.13
N LYS A 320 27.78 4.12 -14.35
CA LYS A 320 28.21 4.86 -15.54
C LYS A 320 28.19 6.37 -15.28
N LEU A 321 27.08 6.90 -14.77
CA LEU A 321 26.96 8.31 -14.43
C LEU A 321 28.06 8.78 -13.45
N LEU A 322 28.27 8.06 -12.36
CA LEU A 322 29.27 8.42 -11.34
C LEU A 322 30.70 8.39 -11.92
N VAL A 323 31.01 7.42 -12.78
CA VAL A 323 32.32 7.30 -13.42
C VAL A 323 32.53 8.37 -14.50
N GLU A 324 31.57 8.55 -15.40
CA GLU A 324 31.63 9.53 -16.50
C GLU A 324 31.65 10.98 -16.00
N ARG A 325 31.13 11.25 -14.79
CA ARG A 325 31.21 12.55 -14.12
C ARG A 325 32.45 12.73 -13.25
N GLY A 326 33.31 11.71 -13.15
CA GLY A 326 34.57 11.76 -12.41
C GLY A 326 34.41 11.73 -10.89
N HIS A 327 33.31 11.15 -10.39
CA HIS A 327 33.04 10.98 -8.95
C HIS A 327 33.44 9.61 -8.42
N LEU A 328 33.55 8.61 -9.28
CA LEU A 328 34.15 7.31 -9.01
C LEU A 328 35.12 6.96 -10.14
N SER A 329 36.17 6.19 -9.83
CA SER A 329 36.85 5.40 -10.86
C SER A 329 36.08 4.10 -11.14
N PRO A 330 36.33 3.44 -12.28
CA PRO A 330 35.86 2.08 -12.53
C PRO A 330 36.16 1.11 -11.38
N THR A 331 37.36 1.22 -10.80
CA THR A 331 37.79 0.40 -9.66
C THR A 331 36.95 0.70 -8.42
N ASP A 332 36.73 1.98 -8.08
CA ASP A 332 35.91 2.33 -6.92
C ASP A 332 34.47 1.82 -7.07
N ALA A 333 33.89 1.91 -8.27
CA ALA A 333 32.53 1.42 -8.53
C ALA A 333 32.43 -0.12 -8.37
N LEU A 334 33.45 -0.86 -8.83
CA LEU A 334 33.54 -2.31 -8.66
C LEU A 334 33.77 -2.71 -7.19
N ASP A 335 34.63 -1.97 -6.49
CA ASP A 335 34.91 -2.20 -5.08
C ASP A 335 33.65 -2.00 -4.23
N LEU A 336 32.87 -0.94 -4.49
CA LEU A 336 31.57 -0.71 -3.82
C LEU A 336 30.59 -1.86 -4.08
N TYR A 337 30.53 -2.34 -5.32
CA TYR A 337 29.67 -3.46 -5.70
C TYR A 337 30.05 -4.75 -4.96
N GLU A 338 31.33 -5.12 -4.94
CA GLU A 338 31.80 -6.33 -4.25
C GLU A 338 31.78 -6.19 -2.71
N GLN A 339 31.99 -4.99 -2.18
CA GLN A 339 31.79 -4.72 -0.75
C GLN A 339 30.33 -4.95 -0.34
N LYS A 340 29.37 -4.42 -1.11
CA LYS A 340 27.94 -4.65 -0.82
C LYS A 340 27.57 -6.13 -0.97
N ARG A 341 28.13 -6.83 -1.95
CA ARG A 341 27.97 -8.29 -2.07
C ARG A 341 28.42 -9.00 -0.81
N ALA A 342 29.63 -8.71 -0.32
CA ALA A 342 30.20 -9.33 0.86
C ALA A 342 29.34 -9.06 2.11
N GLU A 343 28.96 -7.80 2.32
CA GLU A 343 28.07 -7.38 3.41
C GLU A 343 26.75 -8.16 3.41
N VAL A 344 26.05 -8.19 2.27
CA VAL A 344 24.74 -8.86 2.18
C VAL A 344 24.87 -10.37 2.35
N LEU A 345 25.91 -11.01 1.79
CA LEU A 345 26.11 -12.45 1.95
C LEU A 345 26.49 -12.84 3.38
N GLU A 346 27.30 -12.03 4.06
CA GLU A 346 27.62 -12.23 5.47
C GLU A 346 26.35 -12.14 6.33
N LEU A 347 25.54 -11.10 6.14
CA LEU A 347 24.24 -10.97 6.80
C LEU A 347 23.30 -12.13 6.48
N ALA A 348 23.26 -12.58 5.22
CA ALA A 348 22.42 -13.69 4.79
C ALA A 348 22.80 -15.01 5.48
N GLU A 349 24.10 -15.26 5.66
CA GLU A 349 24.59 -16.42 6.40
C GLU A 349 24.18 -16.35 7.88
N GLN A 350 24.32 -15.18 8.51
CA GLN A 350 23.92 -14.96 9.90
C GLN A 350 22.41 -15.16 10.10
N VAL A 351 21.56 -14.51 9.29
CA VAL A 351 20.10 -14.61 9.47
C VAL A 351 19.57 -15.99 9.10
N GLY A 352 20.26 -16.72 8.24
CA GLY A 352 19.86 -18.06 7.81
C GLY A 352 19.90 -19.11 8.92
N GLU A 353 20.46 -18.81 10.09
CA GLU A 353 20.45 -19.67 11.27
C GLU A 353 19.39 -19.26 12.31
N LEU A 354 18.63 -18.19 12.06
CA LEU A 354 17.65 -17.67 13.02
C LEU A 354 16.38 -18.54 13.10
N PRO A 355 15.70 -18.55 14.26
CA PRO A 355 14.52 -19.36 14.46
C PRO A 355 13.32 -18.87 13.65
N GLN A 356 12.54 -19.83 13.19
CA GLN A 356 11.25 -19.65 12.50
C GLN A 356 10.09 -20.00 13.45
N LEU A 357 8.86 -19.67 13.04
CA LEU A 357 7.66 -20.08 13.78
C LEU A 357 7.55 -21.61 13.80
N ASP A 358 7.37 -22.18 14.99
CA ASP A 358 7.48 -23.61 15.25
C ASP A 358 6.12 -24.32 15.44
N SER A 359 5.02 -23.57 15.45
CA SER A 359 3.70 -24.11 15.77
C SER A 359 2.55 -23.32 15.14
N PRO A 360 1.39 -23.96 14.86
CA PRO A 360 0.18 -23.26 14.43
C PRO A 360 -0.28 -22.18 15.40
N ALA A 361 -0.07 -22.36 16.70
CA ALA A 361 -0.39 -21.37 17.72
C ALA A 361 0.47 -20.10 17.56
N ALA A 362 1.77 -20.25 17.31
CA ALA A 362 2.66 -19.13 17.04
C ALA A 362 2.27 -18.38 15.75
N VAL A 363 1.89 -19.13 14.69
CA VAL A 363 1.37 -18.54 13.45
C VAL A 363 0.11 -17.72 13.71
N MET A 364 -0.87 -18.29 14.42
CA MET A 364 -2.20 -17.69 14.63
C MET A 364 -2.23 -16.60 15.70
N LYS A 365 -1.15 -16.40 16.45
CA LYS A 365 -1.06 -15.46 17.58
C LYS A 365 -1.67 -14.08 17.31
N PRO A 366 -1.39 -13.39 16.19
CA PRO A 366 -1.93 -12.05 15.95
C PRO A 366 -3.47 -12.03 15.87
N LEU A 367 -4.07 -13.11 15.37
CA LEU A 367 -5.53 -13.22 15.25
C LEU A 367 -6.17 -13.62 16.58
N THR A 368 -5.55 -14.54 17.33
CA THR A 368 -6.08 -14.97 18.63
C THR A 368 -5.98 -13.87 19.67
N ASP A 369 -4.87 -13.13 19.71
CA ASP A 369 -4.69 -12.00 20.64
C ASP A 369 -5.75 -10.91 20.39
N SER A 370 -5.99 -10.56 19.12
CA SER A 370 -7.03 -9.58 18.77
C SER A 370 -8.43 -10.02 19.19
N ALA A 371 -8.75 -11.32 19.09
CA ALA A 371 -10.03 -11.84 19.55
C ALA A 371 -10.17 -11.77 21.08
N VAL A 372 -9.11 -12.07 21.82
CA VAL A 372 -9.09 -11.97 23.29
C VAL A 372 -9.22 -10.52 23.75
N GLU A 373 -8.49 -9.61 23.13
CA GLU A 373 -8.58 -8.17 23.41
C GLU A 373 -9.98 -7.62 23.12
N ALA A 374 -10.56 -7.99 21.97
CA ALA A 374 -11.91 -7.58 21.61
C ALA A 374 -12.95 -8.09 22.62
N ALA A 375 -12.80 -9.32 23.12
CA ALA A 375 -13.69 -9.88 24.15
C ALA A 375 -13.53 -9.20 25.52
N ALA A 376 -12.36 -8.62 25.81
CA ALA A 376 -12.08 -7.92 27.06
C ALA A 376 -12.35 -6.40 26.98
N ALA A 377 -12.59 -5.85 25.79
CA ALA A 377 -12.80 -4.43 25.59
C ALA A 377 -14.09 -3.94 26.27
N VAL A 378 -13.98 -2.86 27.05
CA VAL A 378 -15.12 -2.17 27.66
C VAL A 378 -15.35 -0.87 26.89
N PRO A 379 -16.49 -0.69 26.20
CA PRO A 379 -16.75 0.53 25.44
C PRO A 379 -16.75 1.75 26.35
N GLU A 380 -16.09 2.83 25.91
CA GLU A 380 -16.10 4.10 26.63
C GLU A 380 -17.54 4.64 26.68
N ARG A 381 -18.00 5.05 27.86
CA ARG A 381 -19.34 5.59 28.04
C ARG A 381 -19.32 7.08 27.72
N VAL A 382 -20.21 7.51 26.83
CA VAL A 382 -20.46 8.95 26.62
C VAL A 382 -21.42 9.42 27.69
N ASP A 383 -21.12 10.57 28.28
CA ASP A 383 -22.01 11.27 29.20
C ASP A 383 -23.40 11.51 28.58
N SER A 384 -24.45 11.35 29.41
CA SER A 384 -25.85 11.46 28.96
C SER A 384 -26.18 12.84 28.39
N ASP A 385 -25.58 13.91 28.92
CA ASP A 385 -25.86 15.27 28.46
C ASP A 385 -25.25 15.51 27.08
N ARG A 386 -24.03 15.00 26.85
CA ARG A 386 -23.40 15.04 25.51
C ARG A 386 -24.18 14.22 24.49
N ARG A 387 -24.71 13.04 24.87
CA ARG A 387 -25.62 12.26 24.03
C ARG A 387 -26.90 13.04 23.71
N ALA A 388 -27.54 13.62 24.71
CA ALA A 388 -28.77 14.39 24.55
C ALA A 388 -28.57 15.64 23.66
N GLN A 389 -27.42 16.32 23.77
CA GLN A 389 -27.08 17.46 22.92
C GLN A 389 -26.91 17.06 21.44
N PHE A 390 -26.29 15.89 21.18
CA PHE A 390 -26.06 15.42 19.81
C PHE A 390 -27.32 14.80 19.19
N ILE A 391 -27.97 13.89 19.91
CA ILE A 391 -29.10 13.08 19.43
C ILE A 391 -30.41 13.88 19.48
N GLY A 392 -30.64 14.60 20.59
CA GLY A 392 -31.92 15.21 20.93
C GLY A 392 -32.67 14.42 21.99
N SER A 393 -33.88 14.91 22.33
CA SER A 393 -34.79 14.30 23.30
C SER A 393 -36.09 13.82 22.61
N PRO A 394 -36.68 12.68 23.02
CA PRO A 394 -36.17 11.71 24.01
C PRO A 394 -34.93 10.97 23.52
N LEU A 395 -34.14 10.40 24.45
CA LEU A 395 -33.02 9.53 24.09
C LEU A 395 -33.55 8.18 23.54
N PRO A 396 -32.75 7.42 22.78
CA PRO A 396 -33.18 6.15 22.20
C PRO A 396 -33.82 5.16 23.18
N GLU A 397 -33.26 5.07 24.39
CA GLU A 397 -33.75 4.22 25.48
C GLU A 397 -35.13 4.63 26.01
N ASP A 398 -35.54 5.89 25.78
CA ASP A 398 -36.79 6.48 26.26
C ASP A 398 -37.89 6.49 25.18
N GLU A 399 -37.57 6.13 23.93
CA GLU A 399 -38.50 6.13 22.78
C GLU A 399 -39.50 4.94 22.76
N GLY A 400 -39.43 4.03 23.73
CA GLY A 400 -40.32 2.86 23.80
C GLY A 400 -39.97 1.77 22.77
N ARG A 401 -40.98 1.16 22.13
CA ARG A 401 -40.76 0.02 21.22
C ARG A 401 -40.25 0.48 19.86
N LEU A 402 -39.03 0.09 19.50
CA LEU A 402 -38.39 0.39 18.21
C LEU A 402 -38.51 -0.78 17.22
N THR A 403 -38.45 -0.47 15.93
CA THR A 403 -38.15 -1.48 14.89
C THR A 403 -36.65 -1.75 14.86
N THR A 404 -36.21 -2.88 14.30
CA THR A 404 -34.77 -3.19 14.17
C THR A 404 -34.01 -2.10 13.40
N GLY A 405 -34.60 -1.58 12.31
CA GLY A 405 -33.99 -0.48 11.55
C GLY A 405 -33.84 0.81 12.35
N LEU A 406 -34.83 1.17 13.18
CA LEU A 406 -34.73 2.33 14.06
C LEU A 406 -33.72 2.11 15.18
N ALA A 407 -33.65 0.92 15.77
CA ALA A 407 -32.66 0.61 16.79
C ALA A 407 -31.22 0.72 16.25
N ILE A 408 -30.97 0.22 15.03
CA ILE A 408 -29.67 0.40 14.35
C ILE A 408 -29.40 1.89 14.10
N ASN A 409 -30.39 2.66 13.62
CA ASN A 409 -30.25 4.11 13.41
C ASN A 409 -29.82 4.82 14.69
N ARG A 410 -30.47 4.51 15.82
CA ARG A 410 -30.15 5.11 17.11
C ARG A 410 -28.78 4.69 17.62
N ALA A 411 -28.42 3.42 17.49
CA ALA A 411 -27.10 2.95 17.85
C ALA A 411 -26.00 3.65 17.02
N LEU A 412 -26.24 3.91 15.74
CA LEU A 412 -25.31 4.69 14.90
C LEU A 412 -25.20 6.16 15.34
N LEU A 413 -26.30 6.79 15.77
CA LEU A 413 -26.25 8.14 16.35
C LEU A 413 -25.39 8.18 17.61
N ASP A 414 -25.54 7.17 18.48
CA ASP A 414 -24.72 7.01 19.67
C ASP A 414 -23.24 6.79 19.36
N VAL A 415 -22.93 5.92 18.38
CA VAL A 415 -21.56 5.72 17.87
C VAL A 415 -20.98 7.01 17.32
N LEU A 416 -21.75 7.76 16.53
CA LEU A 416 -21.33 9.06 16.00
C LEU A 416 -21.14 10.12 17.10
N ALA A 417 -21.93 10.10 18.17
CA ALA A 417 -21.75 10.98 19.33
C ALA A 417 -20.49 10.63 20.12
N ARG A 418 -20.20 9.32 20.23
CA ARG A 418 -19.09 8.76 21.00
C ARG A 418 -17.74 8.97 20.35
N TYR A 419 -17.61 8.60 19.09
CA TYR A 419 -16.33 8.55 18.39
C TYR A 419 -16.31 9.63 17.30
N PRO A 420 -15.69 10.81 17.52
CA PRO A 420 -15.58 11.88 16.52
C PRO A 420 -15.01 11.42 15.16
N GLU A 421 -14.15 10.40 15.20
CA GLU A 421 -13.47 9.75 14.08
C GLU A 421 -14.36 8.77 13.31
N ALA A 422 -15.59 8.50 13.77
CA ALA A 422 -16.51 7.59 13.08
C ALA A 422 -17.06 8.21 11.78
N LEU A 423 -17.02 7.40 10.72
CA LEU A 423 -17.51 7.72 9.38
C LEU A 423 -18.55 6.68 8.94
N VAL A 424 -19.71 7.11 8.45
CA VAL A 424 -20.75 6.22 7.89
C VAL A 424 -20.95 6.57 6.43
N PHE A 425 -20.66 5.65 5.52
CA PHE A 425 -20.68 5.96 4.09
C PHE A 425 -21.00 4.73 3.24
N GLY A 426 -21.39 4.98 1.99
CA GLY A 426 -21.78 3.97 1.03
C GLY A 426 -22.77 4.55 0.03
N GLU A 427 -23.34 3.72 -0.80
CA GLU A 427 -24.33 4.16 -1.78
C GLU A 427 -25.64 4.57 -1.09
N ASP A 428 -26.12 5.78 -1.37
CA ASP A 428 -27.38 6.34 -0.84
C ASP A 428 -27.45 6.47 0.71
N VAL A 429 -26.35 6.26 1.42
CA VAL A 429 -26.28 6.24 2.89
C VAL A 429 -26.58 7.59 3.52
N ALA A 430 -26.29 8.71 2.85
CA ALA A 430 -26.37 10.02 3.46
C ALA A 430 -27.75 10.67 3.30
N ARG A 431 -28.17 10.99 2.06
CA ARG A 431 -29.42 11.73 1.82
C ARG A 431 -30.66 10.84 1.92
N LYS A 432 -30.63 9.69 1.26
CA LYS A 432 -31.75 8.73 1.24
C LYS A 432 -31.83 7.95 2.54
N GLY A 433 -30.67 7.63 3.13
CA GLY A 433 -30.55 6.90 4.39
C GLY A 433 -30.37 5.39 4.18
N GLY A 434 -29.73 4.98 3.10
CA GLY A 434 -29.59 3.58 2.68
C GLY A 434 -30.88 3.04 2.06
N VAL A 435 -30.82 1.83 1.50
CA VAL A 435 -31.95 1.22 0.78
C VAL A 435 -33.22 1.06 1.61
N TYR A 436 -33.07 0.82 2.91
CA TYR A 436 -34.18 0.68 3.86
C TYR A 436 -34.36 1.89 4.78
N GLY A 437 -33.65 3.00 4.56
CA GLY A 437 -33.77 4.20 5.38
C GLY A 437 -33.12 4.09 6.77
N VAL A 438 -32.28 3.07 7.03
CA VAL A 438 -31.64 2.82 8.32
C VAL A 438 -30.69 3.96 8.74
N THR A 439 -30.07 4.67 7.82
CA THR A 439 -29.17 5.80 8.11
C THR A 439 -29.84 7.16 7.91
N ARG A 440 -31.17 7.20 7.78
CA ARG A 440 -31.92 8.45 7.56
C ARG A 440 -31.65 9.45 8.69
N GLY A 441 -31.36 10.69 8.31
CA GLY A 441 -31.16 11.80 9.24
C GLY A 441 -29.76 11.88 9.87
N LEU A 442 -28.91 10.86 9.72
CA LEU A 442 -27.56 10.86 10.31
C LEU A 442 -26.70 12.01 9.78
N MET A 443 -26.72 12.26 8.46
CA MET A 443 -25.97 13.38 7.85
C MET A 443 -26.41 14.75 8.40
N LYS A 444 -27.70 14.94 8.69
CA LYS A 444 -28.18 16.20 9.27
C LYS A 444 -27.63 16.43 10.69
N LYS A 445 -27.34 15.35 11.42
CA LYS A 445 -26.82 15.39 12.80
C LYS A 445 -25.30 15.46 12.86
N ALA A 446 -24.61 14.61 12.12
CA ALA A 446 -23.15 14.46 12.16
C ALA A 446 -22.41 15.28 11.08
N GLY A 447 -23.14 15.84 10.11
CA GLY A 447 -22.57 16.57 8.98
C GLY A 447 -22.08 15.68 7.84
N SER A 448 -21.92 16.28 6.66
CA SER A 448 -21.43 15.61 5.44
C SER A 448 -19.96 15.21 5.51
N ALA A 449 -19.23 15.70 6.53
CA ALA A 449 -17.86 15.28 6.79
C ALA A 449 -17.79 13.85 7.37
N ARG A 450 -18.87 13.37 8.00
CA ARG A 450 -18.91 12.08 8.68
C ARG A 450 -19.92 11.11 8.09
N VAL A 451 -20.98 11.61 7.46
CA VAL A 451 -21.97 10.79 6.77
C VAL A 451 -22.13 11.26 5.34
N PHE A 452 -21.71 10.45 4.37
CA PHE A 452 -21.65 10.84 2.95
C PHE A 452 -21.89 9.67 2.00
N ASP A 453 -22.35 10.01 0.79
CA ASP A 453 -22.55 9.05 -0.28
C ASP A 453 -21.22 8.79 -1.01
N THR A 454 -20.95 7.54 -1.39
CA THR A 454 -19.82 7.17 -2.25
C THR A 454 -20.24 7.08 -3.72
N LEU A 455 -19.27 6.90 -4.63
CA LEU A 455 -19.60 6.41 -5.97
C LEU A 455 -20.15 4.97 -5.93
N LEU A 456 -20.75 4.55 -7.05
CA LEU A 456 -21.34 3.23 -7.23
C LEU A 456 -20.24 2.20 -7.57
N ASP A 457 -19.50 1.78 -6.55
CA ASP A 457 -18.43 0.79 -6.63
C ASP A 457 -18.11 0.23 -5.24
N GLU A 458 -18.41 -1.05 -4.99
CA GLU A 458 -18.12 -1.69 -3.71
C GLU A 458 -16.62 -1.77 -3.41
N GLN A 459 -15.76 -1.82 -4.43
CA GLN A 459 -14.31 -1.81 -4.24
C GLN A 459 -13.84 -0.45 -3.73
N ALA A 460 -14.43 0.65 -4.23
CA ALA A 460 -14.16 1.98 -3.72
C ALA A 460 -14.66 2.16 -2.27
N ILE A 461 -15.85 1.64 -1.95
CA ILE A 461 -16.41 1.69 -0.58
C ILE A 461 -15.47 0.99 0.41
N LEU A 462 -15.10 -0.26 0.11
CA LEU A 462 -14.23 -1.02 1.00
C LEU A 462 -12.79 -0.49 0.99
N GLY A 463 -12.26 -0.04 -0.15
CA GLY A 463 -10.96 0.63 -0.24
C GLY A 463 -10.85 1.88 0.63
N LEU A 464 -11.90 2.70 0.61
CA LEU A 464 -12.01 3.86 1.49
C LEU A 464 -12.01 3.45 2.96
N ALA A 465 -12.74 2.40 3.32
CA ALA A 465 -12.73 1.85 4.67
C ALA A 465 -11.35 1.28 5.07
N LEU A 466 -10.66 0.61 4.15
CA LEU A 466 -9.31 0.11 4.37
C LEU A 466 -8.36 1.25 4.73
N GLY A 467 -8.31 2.27 3.88
CA GLY A 467 -7.44 3.42 4.13
C GLY A 467 -7.82 4.24 5.35
N ALA A 468 -9.12 4.40 5.64
CA ALA A 468 -9.59 5.08 6.84
C ALA A 468 -9.20 4.34 8.13
N GLY A 469 -9.36 3.01 8.16
CA GLY A 469 -9.03 2.19 9.33
C GLY A 469 -7.54 2.26 9.69
N VAL A 470 -6.64 2.14 8.71
CA VAL A 470 -5.18 2.26 8.97
C VAL A 470 -4.75 3.71 9.31
N SER A 471 -5.61 4.69 9.04
CA SER A 471 -5.38 6.11 9.34
C SER A 471 -5.94 6.56 10.69
N GLY A 472 -6.46 5.63 11.50
CA GLY A 472 -7.00 5.93 12.84
C GLY A 472 -8.45 6.42 12.86
N LEU A 473 -9.18 6.32 11.74
CA LEU A 473 -10.62 6.60 11.69
C LEU A 473 -11.42 5.34 12.02
N LEU A 474 -12.71 5.50 12.35
CA LEU A 474 -13.65 4.38 12.56
C LEU A 474 -14.63 4.30 11.37
N PRO A 475 -14.28 3.59 10.29
CA PRO A 475 -15.13 3.46 9.12
C PRO A 475 -16.28 2.45 9.33
N ILE A 476 -17.48 2.86 8.95
CA ILE A 476 -18.72 2.08 8.97
C ILE A 476 -19.29 2.09 7.55
N PRO A 477 -18.64 1.39 6.58
CA PRO A 477 -19.13 1.30 5.22
C PRO A 477 -20.45 0.50 5.16
N GLU A 478 -21.39 0.92 4.32
CA GLU A 478 -22.60 0.17 4.00
C GLU A 478 -22.54 -0.34 2.55
N ILE A 479 -22.60 -1.66 2.38
CA ILE A 479 -22.82 -2.30 1.08
C ILE A 479 -24.33 -2.52 0.92
N GLN A 480 -24.84 -2.11 -0.24
CA GLN A 480 -26.27 -1.97 -0.46
C GLN A 480 -27.04 -3.28 -0.29
N TYR A 481 -26.51 -4.38 -0.83
CA TYR A 481 -27.05 -5.73 -0.68
C TYR A 481 -25.93 -6.76 -0.59
N LEU A 482 -26.16 -7.88 0.12
CA LEU A 482 -25.18 -8.95 0.31
C LEU A 482 -24.67 -9.53 -1.02
N ALA A 483 -25.54 -9.61 -2.04
CA ALA A 483 -25.14 -10.11 -3.35
C ALA A 483 -24.03 -9.25 -4.00
N TYR A 484 -23.98 -7.95 -3.69
CA TYR A 484 -23.00 -7.03 -4.25
C TYR A 484 -21.68 -7.02 -3.47
N LEU A 485 -21.67 -7.49 -2.22
CA LEU A 485 -20.44 -7.67 -1.45
C LEU A 485 -19.44 -8.58 -2.19
N HIS A 486 -19.94 -9.56 -2.95
CA HIS A 486 -19.12 -10.49 -3.72
C HIS A 486 -18.29 -9.80 -4.82
N ASN A 487 -18.67 -8.61 -5.28
CA ASN A 487 -17.89 -7.82 -6.24
C ASN A 487 -16.55 -7.32 -5.65
N ALA A 488 -16.49 -7.21 -4.32
CA ALA A 488 -15.38 -6.59 -3.60
C ALA A 488 -14.91 -7.41 -2.39
N ALA A 489 -15.34 -8.68 -2.26
CA ALA A 489 -15.05 -9.51 -1.10
C ALA A 489 -13.53 -9.69 -0.85
N ASP A 490 -12.70 -9.59 -1.88
CA ASP A 490 -11.24 -9.61 -1.76
C ASP A 490 -10.69 -8.43 -0.92
N GLN A 491 -11.35 -7.27 -0.93
CA GLN A 491 -10.98 -6.14 -0.07
C GLN A 491 -11.17 -6.47 1.43
N ILE A 492 -12.08 -7.38 1.77
CA ILE A 492 -12.19 -7.91 3.15
C ILE A 492 -11.19 -9.06 3.34
N ARG A 493 -11.23 -10.05 2.45
CA ARG A 493 -10.48 -11.30 2.61
C ARG A 493 -8.97 -11.10 2.50
N GLY A 494 -8.51 -10.53 1.40
CA GLY A 494 -7.11 -10.35 1.08
C GLY A 494 -6.52 -9.15 1.79
N GLU A 495 -7.28 -8.07 1.95
CA GLU A 495 -6.73 -6.81 2.48
C GLU A 495 -7.06 -6.57 3.96
N GLY A 496 -8.33 -6.39 4.31
CA GLY A 496 -8.73 -5.96 5.66
C GLY A 496 -8.41 -6.99 6.75
N ALA A 497 -8.86 -8.23 6.56
CA ALA A 497 -8.73 -9.30 7.55
C ALA A 497 -7.26 -9.74 7.75
N THR A 498 -6.48 -9.72 6.68
CA THR A 498 -5.10 -10.22 6.66
C THR A 498 -4.08 -9.24 7.24
N LEU A 499 -4.32 -7.93 7.21
CA LEU A 499 -3.31 -6.93 7.57
C LEU A 499 -2.72 -7.12 8.99
N GLN A 500 -3.57 -7.44 9.97
CA GLN A 500 -3.12 -7.68 11.35
C GLN A 500 -2.25 -8.94 11.48
N PHE A 501 -2.44 -9.93 10.60
CA PHE A 501 -1.65 -11.14 10.55
C PHE A 501 -0.28 -10.89 9.89
N PHE A 502 -0.24 -10.08 8.81
CA PHE A 502 1.01 -9.73 8.09
C PHE A 502 1.85 -8.64 8.73
N SER A 503 1.33 -7.94 9.73
CA SER A 503 2.05 -6.87 10.42
C SER A 503 2.27 -7.14 11.91
N ASP A 504 2.02 -8.38 12.36
CA ASP A 504 2.07 -8.74 13.78
C ASP A 504 1.30 -7.70 14.63
N ARG A 505 0.12 -7.30 14.13
CA ARG A 505 -0.79 -6.25 14.65
C ARG A 505 -0.23 -4.82 14.69
N GLN A 506 0.97 -4.53 14.18
CA GLN A 506 1.48 -3.16 14.05
C GLN A 506 0.63 -2.30 13.13
N TYR A 507 0.01 -2.92 12.13
CA TYR A 507 -1.08 -2.35 11.35
C TYR A 507 -2.33 -3.20 11.52
N ARG A 508 -3.47 -2.54 11.73
CA ARG A 508 -4.78 -3.18 11.79
C ARG A 508 -5.72 -2.41 10.89
N ASN A 509 -6.78 -3.07 10.46
CA ASN A 509 -7.77 -2.45 9.59
C ASN A 509 -9.17 -2.50 10.22
N PRO A 510 -9.42 -1.78 11.33
CA PRO A 510 -10.72 -1.80 11.98
C PRO A 510 -11.80 -1.20 11.08
N MET A 511 -12.94 -1.87 10.97
CA MET A 511 -14.14 -1.37 10.29
C MET A 511 -15.38 -2.14 10.72
N VAL A 512 -16.55 -1.50 10.63
CA VAL A 512 -17.85 -2.17 10.80
C VAL A 512 -18.58 -2.17 9.46
N VAL A 513 -18.46 -3.25 8.70
CA VAL A 513 -19.12 -3.39 7.39
C VAL A 513 -20.59 -3.74 7.62
N ARG A 514 -21.49 -2.83 7.24
CA ARG A 514 -22.94 -3.04 7.28
C ARG A 514 -23.40 -3.52 5.92
N VAL A 515 -24.18 -4.60 5.90
CA VAL A 515 -24.66 -5.22 4.67
C VAL A 515 -26.12 -5.60 4.84
N ALA A 516 -27.00 -5.13 3.96
CA ALA A 516 -28.36 -5.63 3.93
C ALA A 516 -28.37 -7.02 3.28
N GLY A 517 -28.79 -8.04 4.02
CA GLY A 517 -28.83 -9.42 3.54
C GLY A 517 -30.10 -10.15 3.94
N TYR A 518 -30.15 -11.43 3.56
CA TYR A 518 -31.28 -12.34 3.73
C TYR A 518 -32.49 -11.98 2.87
N GLY A 519 -33.45 -12.90 2.82
CA GLY A 519 -34.68 -12.71 2.08
C GLY A 519 -35.54 -11.60 2.69
N TYR A 520 -35.85 -10.57 1.92
CA TYR A 520 -36.84 -9.56 2.25
C TYR A 520 -37.70 -9.17 1.03
N GLN A 521 -38.99 -8.90 1.31
CA GLN A 521 -40.10 -8.60 0.39
C GLN A 521 -40.63 -9.75 -0.48
N LYS A 522 -41.84 -10.21 -0.16
CA LYS A 522 -42.75 -10.82 -1.13
C LYS A 522 -43.16 -9.74 -2.15
N GLY A 523 -42.38 -9.52 -3.21
CA GLY A 523 -42.80 -8.66 -4.33
C GLY A 523 -41.71 -7.92 -5.11
N PHE A 524 -40.48 -7.81 -4.59
CA PHE A 524 -39.37 -7.14 -5.28
C PHE A 524 -38.06 -7.90 -5.11
N GLY A 525 -37.28 -7.96 -6.19
CA GLY A 525 -35.90 -8.42 -6.20
C GLY A 525 -35.76 -9.94 -6.19
N GLY A 526 -35.18 -10.52 -7.24
CA GLY A 526 -34.78 -11.93 -7.25
C GLY A 526 -33.62 -12.22 -6.30
N HIS A 527 -32.85 -13.26 -6.61
CA HIS A 527 -31.70 -13.70 -5.80
C HIS A 527 -30.70 -12.58 -5.46
N PHE A 528 -30.52 -11.56 -6.30
CA PHE A 528 -29.62 -10.42 -6.02
C PHE A 528 -30.08 -9.46 -4.89
N HIS A 529 -31.33 -9.52 -4.44
CA HIS A 529 -31.85 -8.68 -3.34
C HIS A 529 -32.31 -9.50 -2.13
N ASN A 530 -32.15 -10.83 -2.22
CA ASN A 530 -32.63 -11.82 -1.27
C ASN A 530 -31.53 -12.86 -0.98
N ASP A 531 -30.26 -12.45 -1.04
CA ASP A 531 -29.10 -13.35 -0.90
C ASP A 531 -28.83 -13.72 0.57
N ASN A 532 -28.45 -14.97 0.79
CA ASN A 532 -27.99 -15.50 2.07
C ASN A 532 -26.58 -16.12 2.00
N GLY A 533 -25.78 -15.74 1.00
CA GLY A 533 -24.39 -16.14 0.74
C GLY A 533 -23.36 -15.79 1.82
N VAL A 534 -23.75 -15.73 3.10
CA VAL A 534 -22.91 -15.43 4.26
C VAL A 534 -21.78 -16.45 4.43
N ALA A 535 -21.91 -17.66 3.88
CA ALA A 535 -20.86 -18.67 3.87
C ALA A 535 -19.54 -18.15 3.30
N ALA A 536 -19.58 -17.28 2.27
CA ALA A 536 -18.39 -16.66 1.69
C ALA A 536 -17.56 -15.84 2.68
N LEU A 537 -18.17 -15.38 3.78
CA LEU A 537 -17.51 -14.62 4.85
C LEU A 537 -17.03 -15.53 5.99
N ARG A 538 -17.70 -16.65 6.24
CA ARG A 538 -17.42 -17.51 7.40
C ARG A 538 -16.03 -18.16 7.36
N ASP A 539 -15.47 -18.33 6.17
CA ASP A 539 -14.16 -18.95 5.97
C ASP A 539 -12.99 -17.93 6.03
N ILE A 540 -13.27 -16.67 6.34
CA ILE A 540 -12.26 -15.60 6.44
C ILE A 540 -11.78 -15.49 7.90
N PRO A 541 -10.51 -15.82 8.22
CA PRO A 541 -9.98 -15.64 9.57
C PRO A 541 -9.90 -14.17 9.95
N GLY A 542 -10.17 -13.85 11.22
CA GLY A 542 -10.00 -12.49 11.75
C GLY A 542 -11.19 -11.55 11.56
N ILE A 543 -12.30 -12.01 10.97
CA ILE A 543 -13.56 -11.25 10.94
C ILE A 543 -14.59 -11.84 11.90
N VAL A 544 -15.50 -10.98 12.37
CA VAL A 544 -16.67 -11.38 13.16
C VAL A 544 -17.90 -11.17 12.29
N VAL A 545 -18.66 -12.23 12.04
CA VAL A 545 -19.95 -12.16 11.33
C VAL A 545 -21.06 -12.06 12.36
N ALA A 546 -21.77 -10.93 12.36
CA ALA A 546 -22.81 -10.63 13.33
C ALA A 546 -24.15 -10.40 12.62
N SER A 547 -25.22 -11.04 13.10
CA SER A 547 -26.54 -11.03 12.46
C SER A 547 -27.64 -10.86 13.53
N PRO A 548 -28.10 -9.62 13.76
CA PRO A 548 -29.10 -9.36 14.79
C PRO A 548 -30.52 -9.68 14.30
N ALA A 549 -31.42 -10.01 15.22
CA ALA A 549 -32.80 -10.41 14.90
C ALA A 549 -33.85 -9.53 15.59
N ARG A 550 -33.46 -8.75 16.60
CA ARG A 550 -34.35 -7.94 17.42
C ARG A 550 -33.80 -6.53 17.62
N PRO A 551 -34.64 -5.55 17.95
CA PRO A 551 -34.17 -4.18 18.17
C PRO A 551 -33.09 -4.06 19.28
N ASP A 552 -33.26 -4.77 20.40
CA ASP A 552 -32.35 -4.75 21.55
C ASP A 552 -30.98 -5.35 21.21
N ASP A 553 -30.96 -6.51 20.53
CA ASP A 553 -29.69 -7.14 20.15
C ASP A 553 -28.98 -6.40 19.00
N ALA A 554 -29.71 -5.81 18.05
CA ALA A 554 -29.12 -5.00 16.98
C ALA A 554 -28.38 -3.77 17.52
N ALA A 555 -28.98 -3.06 18.47
CA ALA A 555 -28.35 -1.90 19.09
C ALA A 555 -27.11 -2.30 19.91
N ALA A 556 -27.24 -3.32 20.76
CA ALA A 556 -26.11 -3.82 21.54
C ALA A 556 -24.94 -4.30 20.66
N MET A 557 -25.24 -5.06 19.60
CA MET A 557 -24.25 -5.56 18.65
C MET A 557 -23.52 -4.43 17.92
N MET A 558 -24.24 -3.41 17.46
CA MET A 558 -23.63 -2.24 16.83
C MET A 558 -22.67 -1.52 17.80
N HIS A 559 -23.01 -1.41 19.09
CA HIS A 559 -22.12 -0.84 20.10
C HIS A 559 -20.94 -1.72 20.47
N THR A 560 -21.06 -3.04 20.38
CA THR A 560 -19.95 -3.95 20.63
C THR A 560 -18.98 -3.98 19.47
N CYS A 561 -19.47 -3.89 18.23
CA CYS A 561 -18.63 -3.87 17.04
C CYS A 561 -17.89 -2.53 16.84
N ALA A 562 -18.43 -1.42 17.36
CA ALA A 562 -17.88 -0.07 17.23
C ALA A 562 -17.10 0.37 18.47
#